data_AF-V4PTD1-F1
#
_entry.id   AF-V4PTD1-F1
#
_cell.length_a   1.000
_cell.length_b   1.000
_cell.length_c   1.000
_cell.angle_alpha   90.00
_cell.angle_beta   90.00
_cell.angle_gamma   90.00
#
_symmetry.space_group_name_H-M   'P 1'
#
loop_
_entity.id
_entity.type
_entity.pdbx_description
1 polymer ?
#
loop_
_entity_poly.entity_id
_entity_poly.type
_entity_poly.pdbx_seq_one_letter_code
_entity_poly.pdbx_strand_id
1 'polypeptide(L)'
;MGNAVWLMLALPTWFFGQAWQGLSRLDAQLLLLVPAIGVIALVVGCLAAAVLRKVGALWFLVPVLACELFVGVAGLMRGKLSGPQAIWIGFLVVQLMVSAYLAFRLKPLKAKIWVGVPLIAFCMSFALEAAFIAAMAFPDTWV
;
A
#
# COMPACT_ATOMS: atom_id res chain seq x y z
N MET A 1 -9.77 21.25 11.56
CA MET A 1 -9.75 19.77 11.68
C MET A 1 -8.29 19.34 11.82
N GLY A 2 -7.79 19.16 13.05
CA GLY A 2 -6.35 19.17 13.34
C GLY A 2 -5.88 18.02 14.22
N ASN A 3 -6.40 16.81 14.00
CA ASN A 3 -6.01 15.65 14.79
C ASN A 3 -5.25 14.66 13.90
N ALA A 4 -3.94 14.50 14.16
CA ALA A 4 -3.00 13.72 13.34
C ALA A 4 -3.40 12.25 13.18
N VAL A 5 -4.20 11.72 14.11
CA VAL A 5 -4.77 10.37 14.03
C VAL A 5 -5.66 10.20 12.79
N TRP A 6 -6.36 11.25 12.35
CA TRP A 6 -7.18 11.19 11.14
C TRP A 6 -6.34 11.04 9.86
N LEU A 7 -5.10 11.54 9.84
CA LEU A 7 -4.20 11.34 8.71
C LEU A 7 -3.74 9.88 8.60
N MET A 8 -3.57 9.18 9.72
CA MET A 8 -3.25 7.75 9.75
C MET A 8 -4.41 6.83 9.35
N LEU A 9 -5.64 7.37 9.26
CA LEU A 9 -6.81 6.64 8.79
C LEU A 9 -7.26 7.10 7.40
N ALA A 10 -6.67 8.17 6.87
CA ALA A 10 -7.00 8.70 5.55
C ALA A 10 -6.55 7.74 4.44
N LEU A 11 -5.33 7.20 4.53
CA LEU A 11 -4.80 6.32 3.48
C LEU A 11 -5.63 5.03 3.32
N PRO A 12 -5.99 4.27 4.38
CA PRO A 12 -6.83 3.10 4.23
C PRO A 12 -8.22 3.45 3.72
N THR A 13 -8.85 4.50 4.27
CA THR A 13 -10.20 4.89 3.87
C THR A 13 -10.28 5.30 2.41
N TRP A 14 -9.29 6.03 1.90
CA TRP A 14 -9.17 6.36 0.49
C TRP A 14 -8.89 5.14 -0.38
N PHE A 15 -7.93 4.30 0.00
CA PHE A 15 -7.57 3.10 -0.76
C PHE A 15 -8.77 2.17 -0.95
N PHE A 16 -9.48 1.83 0.14
CA PHE A 16 -10.67 0.98 0.07
C PHE A 16 -11.86 1.67 -0.62
N GLY A 17 -11.99 2.99 -0.47
CA GLY A 17 -12.99 3.78 -1.19
C GLY A 17 -12.79 3.74 -2.71
N GLN A 18 -11.55 3.93 -3.18
CA GLN A 18 -11.21 3.85 -4.60
C GLN A 18 -11.35 2.42 -5.14
N ALA A 19 -10.95 1.42 -4.35
CA ALA A 19 -11.13 0.02 -4.71
C ALA A 19 -12.61 -0.32 -4.98
N TRP A 20 -13.51 0.17 -4.10
CA TRP A 20 -14.95 -0.03 -4.27
C TRP A 20 -15.51 0.66 -5.52
N GLN A 21 -15.03 1.88 -5.81
CA GLN A 21 -15.42 2.61 -7.01
C GLN A 21 -14.91 1.92 -8.28
N GLY A 22 -13.66 1.42 -8.28
CA GLY A 22 -13.10 0.67 -9.40
C GLY A 22 -13.81 -0.67 -9.65
N LEU A 23 -14.25 -1.36 -8.60
CA LEU A 23 -15.04 -2.61 -8.72
C LEU A 23 -16.45 -2.39 -9.28
N SER A 24 -17.07 -1.24 -8.97
CA SER A 24 -18.45 -0.93 -9.41
C SER A 24 -18.54 -0.27 -10.77
N ARG A 25 -17.42 0.26 -11.30
CA ARG A 25 -17.34 0.91 -12.61
C ARG A 25 -16.21 0.30 -13.44
N LEU A 26 -16.54 -0.72 -14.23
CA LEU A 26 -15.58 -1.41 -15.13
C LEU A 26 -15.11 -0.52 -16.30
N ASP A 27 -15.83 0.57 -16.54
CA ASP A 27 -15.56 1.67 -17.46
C ASP A 27 -14.64 2.76 -16.87
N ALA A 28 -14.25 2.64 -15.60
CA ALA A 28 -13.42 3.60 -14.92
C ALA A 28 -11.93 3.55 -15.33
N GLN A 29 -11.24 4.66 -15.09
CA GLN A 29 -9.84 4.86 -15.42
C GLN A 29 -8.94 3.78 -14.81
N LEU A 30 -7.93 3.34 -15.57
CA LEU A 30 -6.90 2.36 -15.18
C LEU A 30 -6.29 2.58 -13.78
N LEU A 31 -6.25 3.82 -13.31
CA LEU A 31 -5.76 4.18 -11.98
C LEU A 31 -6.63 3.62 -10.83
N LEU A 32 -7.95 3.57 -11.00
CA LEU A 32 -8.88 3.03 -9.98
C LEU A 32 -8.86 1.50 -9.90
N LEU A 33 -8.32 0.83 -10.92
CA LEU A 33 -8.13 -0.62 -10.92
C LEU A 33 -7.00 -1.06 -9.99
N VAL A 34 -6.00 -0.20 -9.72
CA VAL A 34 -4.85 -0.57 -8.89
C VAL A 34 -5.24 -0.86 -7.44
N PRO A 35 -6.04 -0.01 -6.75
CA PRO A 35 -6.55 -0.33 -5.42
C PRO A 35 -7.46 -1.56 -5.43
N ALA A 36 -8.32 -1.71 -6.44
CA ALA A 36 -9.20 -2.86 -6.56
C ALA A 36 -8.43 -4.20 -6.64
N ILE A 37 -7.42 -4.27 -7.50
CA ILE A 37 -6.53 -5.44 -7.61
C ILE A 37 -5.80 -5.67 -6.27
N GLY A 38 -5.34 -4.61 -5.62
CA GLY A 38 -4.71 -4.70 -4.31
C GLY A 38 -5.62 -5.31 -3.24
N VAL A 39 -6.89 -4.89 -3.17
CA VAL A 39 -7.88 -5.46 -2.24
C VAL A 39 -8.15 -6.93 -2.54
N ILE A 40 -8.30 -7.30 -3.81
CA ILE A 40 -8.47 -8.71 -4.20
C ILE A 40 -7.25 -9.53 -3.76
N ALA A 41 -6.04 -9.01 -4.00
CA ALA A 41 -4.80 -9.67 -3.62
C ALA A 41 -4.64 -9.80 -2.09
N LEU A 42 -5.09 -8.79 -1.32
CA LEU A 42 -5.16 -8.86 0.14
C LEU A 42 -6.08 -9.98 0.60
N VAL A 43 -7.31 -10.06 0.05
CA VAL A 43 -8.29 -11.09 0.41
C VAL A 43 -7.73 -12.48 0.11
N VAL A 44 -7.20 -12.70 -1.11
CA VAL A 44 -6.61 -13.97 -1.51
C VAL A 44 -5.43 -14.35 -0.63
N GLY A 45 -4.51 -13.41 -0.38
CA GLY A 45 -3.33 -13.63 0.46
C GLY A 45 -3.68 -13.96 1.91
N CYS A 46 -4.64 -13.24 2.51
CA CYS A 46 -5.12 -13.49 3.86
C CYS A 46 -5.83 -14.83 3.99
N LEU A 47 -6.72 -15.17 3.05
CA LEU A 47 -7.40 -16.47 3.04
C LEU A 47 -6.40 -17.62 2.91
N ALA A 48 -5.44 -17.50 1.99
CA ALA A 48 -4.38 -18.49 1.84
C ALA A 48 -3.50 -18.60 3.09
N ALA A 49 -3.16 -17.48 3.74
CA ALA A 49 -2.39 -17.47 4.99
C ALA A 49 -3.14 -18.19 6.12
N ALA A 50 -4.45 -17.95 6.23
CA ALA A 50 -5.30 -18.59 7.22
C ALA A 50 -5.40 -20.12 6.98
N VAL A 51 -5.68 -20.53 5.74
CA VAL A 51 -5.76 -21.95 5.36
C VAL A 51 -4.44 -22.68 5.60
N LEU A 52 -3.31 -22.05 5.28
CA LEU A 52 -1.98 -22.63 5.46
C LEU A 52 -1.39 -22.41 6.87
N ARG A 53 -2.14 -21.76 7.77
CA ARG A 53 -1.74 -21.40 9.15
C ARG A 53 -0.37 -20.71 9.23
N LYS A 54 -0.10 -19.79 8.30
CA LYS A 54 1.18 -19.10 8.21
C LYS A 54 1.14 -17.79 8.98
N VAL A 55 1.41 -17.86 10.30
CA VAL A 55 1.55 -16.68 11.17
C VAL A 55 2.62 -15.71 10.66
N GLY A 56 3.65 -16.23 9.98
CA GLY A 56 4.67 -15.42 9.31
C GLY A 56 4.13 -14.48 8.22
N ALA A 57 2.90 -14.66 7.75
CA ALA A 57 2.26 -13.74 6.82
C ALA A 57 1.93 -12.38 7.48
N LEU A 58 1.79 -12.33 8.81
CA LEU A 58 1.55 -11.07 9.53
C LEU A 58 2.69 -10.06 9.36
N TRP A 59 3.89 -10.51 9.00
CA TRP A 59 5.01 -9.61 8.69
C TRP A 59 4.74 -8.73 7.46
N PHE A 60 3.79 -9.08 6.58
CA PHE A 60 3.35 -8.21 5.50
C PHE A 60 2.54 -6.98 5.98
N LEU A 61 2.22 -6.88 7.27
CA LEU A 61 1.69 -5.64 7.83
C LEU A 61 2.78 -4.56 8.01
N VAL A 62 4.06 -4.95 8.09
CA VAL A 62 5.19 -4.01 8.21
C VAL A 62 5.25 -3.02 7.03
N PRO A 63 5.25 -3.45 5.75
CA PRO A 63 5.25 -2.52 4.63
C PRO A 63 4.01 -1.60 4.62
N VAL A 64 2.84 -2.09 5.05
CA VAL A 64 1.60 -1.30 5.19
C VAL A 64 1.77 -0.21 6.24
N LEU A 65 2.26 -0.55 7.43
CA LEU A 65 2.54 0.43 8.49
C LEU A 65 3.55 1.49 8.05
N ALA A 66 4.56 1.09 7.28
CA ALA A 66 5.52 2.04 6.70
C ALA A 66 4.86 3.00 5.69
N CYS A 67 3.82 2.58 4.96
CA CYS A 67 3.04 3.46 4.09
C CYS A 67 2.25 4.51 4.88
N GLU A 68 1.61 4.11 5.98
CA GLU A 68 0.90 5.04 6.88
C GLU A 68 1.84 6.09 7.46
N LEU A 69 3.00 5.66 7.96
CA LEU A 69 4.01 6.56 8.49
C LEU A 69 4.52 7.52 7.42
N PHE A 70 4.74 7.02 6.20
CA PHE A 70 5.20 7.84 5.10
C PHE A 70 4.19 8.93 4.72
N VAL A 71 2.91 8.60 4.61
CA VAL A 71 1.84 9.59 4.35
C VAL A 71 1.70 10.56 5.51
N GLY A 72 1.80 10.09 6.76
CA GLY A 72 1.79 10.95 7.94
C GLY A 72 2.93 11.98 7.91
N VAL A 73 4.15 11.55 7.57
CA VAL A 73 5.30 12.44 7.40
C VAL A 73 5.08 13.42 6.24
N ALA A 74 4.55 12.96 5.12
CA ALA A 74 4.24 13.82 3.97
C ALA A 74 3.20 14.90 4.32
N GLY A 75 2.18 14.54 5.09
CA GLY A 75 1.19 15.49 5.61
C GLY A 75 1.79 16.53 6.56
N LEU A 76 2.71 16.12 7.45
CA LEU A 76 3.41 17.05 8.36
C LEU A 76 4.39 17.98 7.65
N MET A 77 4.98 17.52 6.54
CA MET A 77 5.94 18.26 5.71
C MET A 77 5.29 18.93 4.50
N ARG A 78 3.95 19.03 4.48
CA ARG A 78 3.18 19.63 3.39
C ARG A 78 3.69 21.04 3.04
N GLY A 79 3.97 21.26 1.75
CA GLY A 79 4.47 22.53 1.21
C GLY A 79 5.92 22.87 1.55
N LYS A 80 6.65 21.99 2.27
CA LYS A 80 8.03 22.27 2.73
C LYS A 80 9.13 21.65 1.86
N LEU A 81 8.78 20.74 0.94
CA LEU A 81 9.74 19.97 0.16
C LEU A 81 9.53 20.20 -1.34
N SER A 82 10.55 20.76 -2.00
CA SER A 82 10.62 20.91 -3.45
C SER A 82 11.34 19.71 -4.09
N GLY A 83 10.80 19.15 -5.17
CA GLY A 83 11.39 18.01 -5.87
C GLY A 83 11.26 16.64 -5.14
N PRO A 84 10.08 16.26 -4.63
CA PRO A 84 9.90 15.04 -3.82
C PRO A 84 10.03 13.73 -4.62
N GLN A 85 10.35 13.79 -5.91
CA GLN A 85 10.40 12.66 -6.83
C GLN A 85 11.32 11.55 -6.34
N ALA A 86 12.55 11.90 -5.97
CA ALA A 86 13.51 10.95 -5.44
C ALA A 86 13.01 10.25 -4.16
N ILE A 87 12.25 10.96 -3.32
CA ILE A 87 11.78 10.44 -2.03
C ILE A 87 10.74 9.34 -2.23
N TRP A 88 9.68 9.60 -3.01
CA TRP A 88 8.63 8.59 -3.20
C TRP A 88 9.08 7.45 -4.11
N ILE A 89 9.97 7.69 -5.10
CA ILE A 89 10.58 6.61 -5.90
C ILE A 89 11.43 5.70 -5.00
N GLY A 90 12.30 6.28 -4.16
CA GLY A 90 13.11 5.54 -3.21
C GLY A 90 12.26 4.72 -2.25
N PHE A 91 11.15 5.30 -1.76
CA PHE A 91 10.18 4.61 -0.92
C PHE A 91 9.58 3.38 -1.62
N LEU A 92 9.12 3.51 -2.87
CA LEU A 92 8.58 2.38 -3.64
C LEU A 92 9.60 1.26 -3.84
N VAL A 93 10.86 1.61 -4.12
CA VAL A 93 11.95 0.65 -4.28
C VAL A 93 12.20 -0.11 -2.98
N VAL A 94 12.24 0.60 -1.84
CA VAL A 94 12.38 -0.03 -0.51
C VAL A 94 11.19 -0.95 -0.20
N GLN A 95 9.97 -0.51 -0.47
CA GLN A 95 8.76 -1.31 -0.26
C GLN A 95 8.77 -2.61 -1.08
N LEU A 96 9.20 -2.53 -2.33
CA LEU A 96 9.37 -3.70 -3.19
C LEU A 96 10.41 -4.67 -2.63
N MET A 97 11.58 -4.16 -2.23
CA MET A 97 12.66 -4.99 -1.65
C MET A 97 12.21 -5.68 -0.35
N VAL A 98 11.56 -4.95 0.56
CA VAL A 98 11.05 -5.50 1.82
C VAL A 98 9.99 -6.56 1.55
N SER A 99 9.02 -6.28 0.67
CA SER A 99 7.93 -7.21 0.34
C SER A 99 8.46 -8.49 -0.33
N ALA A 100 9.41 -8.34 -1.26
CA ALA A 100 10.08 -9.46 -1.91
C ALA A 100 10.88 -10.32 -0.91
N TYR A 101 11.59 -9.67 0.02
CA TYR A 101 12.32 -10.36 1.08
C TYR A 101 11.36 -11.14 2.00
N LEU A 102 10.24 -10.55 2.42
CA LEU A 102 9.23 -11.22 3.23
C LEU A 102 8.65 -12.45 2.53
N ALA A 103 8.33 -12.33 1.24
CA ALA A 103 7.87 -13.48 0.45
C ALA A 103 8.93 -14.58 0.34
N PHE A 104 10.20 -14.20 0.18
CA PHE A 104 11.30 -15.17 0.14
C PHE A 104 11.45 -15.95 1.45
N ARG A 105 11.18 -15.31 2.59
CA ARG A 105 11.23 -15.92 3.93
C ARG A 105 10.09 -16.91 4.20
N LEU A 106 9.00 -16.89 3.41
CA LEU A 106 7.95 -17.89 3.52
C LEU A 106 8.46 -19.26 3.05
N LYS A 107 8.46 -20.27 3.94
CA LYS A 107 8.62 -21.69 3.59
C LYS A 107 7.29 -22.41 3.88
N PRO A 108 6.80 -23.36 3.06
CA PRO A 108 7.32 -23.93 1.80
C PRO A 108 6.87 -23.17 0.52
N LEU A 109 7.21 -23.67 -0.69
CA LEU A 109 6.90 -23.04 -1.99
C LEU A 109 5.41 -22.68 -2.16
N LYS A 110 4.49 -23.53 -1.70
CA LYS A 110 3.05 -23.23 -1.72
C LYS A 110 2.73 -21.94 -0.97
N ALA A 111 3.37 -21.68 0.17
CA ALA A 111 3.18 -20.43 0.90
C ALA A 111 3.75 -19.23 0.12
N LYS A 112 4.87 -19.39 -0.59
CA LYS A 112 5.43 -18.32 -1.43
C LYS A 112 4.46 -17.88 -2.52
N ILE A 113 3.88 -18.84 -3.23
CA ILE A 113 2.99 -18.56 -4.38
C ILE A 113 1.63 -18.07 -3.90
N TRP A 114 0.97 -18.82 -3.01
CA TRP A 114 -0.42 -18.56 -2.63
C TRP A 114 -0.58 -17.46 -1.58
N VAL A 115 0.46 -17.17 -0.79
CA VAL A 115 0.43 -16.12 0.24
C VAL A 115 1.34 -14.96 -0.15
N GLY A 116 2.60 -15.25 -0.48
CA GLY A 116 3.60 -14.23 -0.76
C GLY A 116 3.27 -13.35 -1.97
N VAL A 117 2.96 -13.93 -3.12
CA VAL A 117 2.70 -13.15 -4.35
C VAL A 117 1.49 -12.22 -4.21
N PRO A 118 0.31 -12.68 -3.74
CA PRO A 118 -0.83 -11.79 -3.52
C PRO A 118 -0.53 -10.69 -2.50
N LEU A 119 0.15 -11.01 -1.39
CA LEU A 119 0.48 -10.00 -0.38
C LEU A 119 1.52 -8.98 -0.88
N ILE A 120 2.49 -9.38 -1.72
CA ILE A 120 3.38 -8.42 -2.40
C ILE A 120 2.55 -7.50 -3.29
N ALA A 121 1.65 -8.04 -4.11
CA ALA A 121 0.82 -7.24 -5.01
C ALA A 121 -0.02 -6.22 -4.22
N PHE A 122 -0.63 -6.65 -3.11
CA PHE A 122 -1.31 -5.74 -2.19
C PHE A 122 -0.38 -4.66 -1.63
N CYS A 123 0.78 -5.03 -1.07
CA CYS A 123 1.73 -4.08 -0.50
C CYS A 123 2.21 -3.06 -1.53
N MET A 124 2.42 -3.48 -2.77
CA MET A 124 2.83 -2.59 -3.85
C MET A 124 1.71 -1.66 -4.31
N SER A 125 0.47 -2.14 -4.44
CA SER A 125 -0.69 -1.29 -4.72
C SER A 125 -0.87 -0.23 -3.62
N PHE A 126 -0.75 -0.64 -2.36
CA PHE A 126 -0.89 0.26 -1.21
C PHE A 126 0.25 1.28 -1.13
N ALA A 127 1.48 0.84 -1.38
CA ALA A 127 2.65 1.72 -1.43
C ALA A 127 2.59 2.72 -2.58
N LEU A 128 2.04 2.32 -3.73
CA LEU A 128 1.82 3.22 -4.86
C LEU A 128 0.83 4.33 -4.50
N GLU A 129 -0.29 3.99 -3.86
CA GLU A 129 -1.27 4.97 -3.39
C GLU A 129 -0.64 5.94 -2.38
N ALA A 130 0.10 5.41 -1.41
CA ALA A 130 0.84 6.21 -0.43
C ALA A 130 1.85 7.15 -1.11
N ALA A 131 2.57 6.67 -2.12
CA ALA A 131 3.51 7.47 -2.91
C ALA A 131 2.80 8.59 -3.69
N PHE A 132 1.64 8.33 -4.29
CA PHE A 132 0.83 9.35 -4.97
C PHE A 132 0.36 10.44 -4.00
N ILE A 133 -0.19 10.03 -2.86
CA ILE A 133 -0.64 10.97 -1.81
C ILE A 133 0.52 11.82 -1.31
N ALA A 134 1.68 11.21 -1.05
CA ALA A 134 2.86 11.93 -0.64
C ALA A 134 3.38 12.89 -1.72
N ALA A 135 3.39 12.46 -2.99
CA ALA A 135 3.79 13.27 -4.13
C ALA A 135 2.92 14.51 -4.32
N MET A 136 1.63 14.43 -3.97
CA MET A 136 0.72 15.58 -3.96
C MET A 136 0.89 16.45 -2.69
N ALA A 137 1.18 15.83 -1.54
CA ALA A 137 1.27 16.52 -0.24
C ALA A 137 2.54 17.37 -0.12
N PHE A 138 3.70 16.85 -0.53
CA PHE A 138 4.95 17.58 -0.43
C PHE A 138 4.96 18.96 -1.13
N PRO A 139 4.49 19.08 -2.39
CA PRO A 139 4.41 20.37 -3.10
C PRO A 139 3.12 21.16 -2.82
N ASP A 140 2.22 20.64 -1.98
CA ASP A 140 0.91 21.22 -1.69
C ASP A 140 -0.01 21.39 -2.93
N THR A 141 -0.01 20.42 -3.85
CA THR A 141 -0.83 20.47 -5.07
C THR A 141 -2.21 19.84 -4.88
N TRP A 142 -2.72 19.81 -3.64
CA TRP A 142 -4.04 19.26 -3.31
C TRP A 142 -5.19 20.22 -3.64
N VAL A 143 -4.88 21.45 -4.05
CA VAL A 143 -5.82 22.56 -4.30
C VAL A 143 -5.60 23.08 -5.72
#